data_AF-A0A432ZT41-F1
#
_entry.id   AF-A0A432ZT41-F1
#
_cell.length_a   1.000
_cell.length_b   1.000
_cell.length_c   1.000
_cell.angle_alpha   90.00
_cell.angle_beta   90.00
_cell.angle_gamma   90.00
#
_symmetry.space_group_name_H-M   'P 1'
#
loop_
_entity.id
_entity.type
_entity.pdbx_description
1 polymer ?
#
loop_
_entity_poly.entity_id
_entity_poly.type
_entity_poly.pdbx_seq_one_letter_code
_entity_poly.pdbx_strand_id
1 'polypeptide(L)'
;MAAKKNLISEATFLKWIKEGRGSGQNEEYRPWLTVRDVPSLGRVHRVFGHKSRRTHHLLSDLELSVFLLLEWFPDVTQIREQFPLDRTLTKQLAADAGIKHPAQNGFDHFMSSDFLVDSSNEETPRFVFQAKYASALDDERTVEKLELERRYWVEKGVPWYLITDHQIPKEVSKNLNWLYPAGRSEEDDELASEQIEFYQHQFTQNPNQTIISLCKRLDTSYGLNAGESLYEVRRLLAKRYFEFDIFTPVTKLKVGDLRASDLGFIKEAYRVSNQ
;
A
#
# COMPACT_ATOMS: atom_id res chain seq x y z
N MET A 1 2.29 29.20 8.49
CA MET A 1 1.87 28.66 9.80
C MET A 1 2.80 27.51 10.14
N ALA A 2 3.46 27.55 11.31
CA ALA A 2 4.42 26.53 11.71
C ALA A 2 3.74 25.15 11.75
N ALA A 3 4.32 24.15 11.07
CA ALA A 3 3.86 22.78 11.16
C ALA A 3 3.87 22.35 12.63
N LYS A 4 2.68 22.19 13.24
CA LYS A 4 2.57 21.53 14.53
C LYS A 4 3.25 20.18 14.37
N LYS A 5 4.39 19.95 15.03
CA LYS A 5 4.90 18.60 15.26
C LYS A 5 3.75 17.85 15.92
N ASN A 6 3.12 16.92 15.18
CA ASN A 6 2.13 16.00 15.73
C ASN A 6 2.85 15.16 16.79
N LEU A 7 2.83 15.66 18.03
CA LEU A 7 3.38 14.99 19.19
C LEU A 7 2.38 13.92 19.59
N ILE A 8 2.74 12.67 19.31
CA ILE A 8 1.97 11.52 19.78
C ILE A 8 2.07 11.51 21.31
N SER A 9 0.93 11.38 21.97
CA SER A 9 0.81 11.40 23.43
C SER A 9 0.12 10.14 23.95
N GLU A 10 0.13 9.93 25.26
CA GLU A 10 -0.61 8.82 25.87
C GLU A 10 -2.12 8.87 25.57
N ALA A 11 -2.70 10.07 25.61
CA ALA A 11 -4.11 10.27 25.23
C ALA A 11 -4.37 9.86 23.77
N THR A 12 -3.40 10.07 22.88
CA THR A 12 -3.48 9.63 21.47
C THR A 12 -3.55 8.11 21.39
N PHE A 13 -2.68 7.38 22.10
CA PHE A 13 -2.71 5.92 22.10
C PHE A 13 -3.98 5.35 22.74
N LEU A 14 -4.44 5.90 23.86
CA LEU A 14 -5.70 5.47 24.49
C LEU A 14 -6.89 5.66 23.54
N LYS A 15 -6.90 6.76 22.78
CA LYS A 15 -7.89 6.98 21.73
C LYS A 15 -7.80 5.92 20.63
N TRP A 16 -6.60 5.66 20.10
CA TRP A 16 -6.40 4.66 19.04
C TRP A 16 -6.78 3.24 19.48
N ILE A 17 -6.48 2.87 20.72
CA ILE A 17 -6.91 1.60 21.31
C ILE A 17 -8.44 1.54 21.38
N LYS A 18 -9.10 2.61 21.84
CA LYS A 18 -10.57 2.69 21.89
C LYS A 18 -11.21 2.63 20.49
N GLU A 19 -10.53 3.13 19.47
CA GLU A 19 -10.93 3.04 18.07
C GLU A 19 -10.73 1.63 17.45
N GLY A 20 -10.10 0.71 18.17
CA GLY A 20 -9.80 -0.64 17.69
C GLY A 20 -8.64 -0.68 16.70
N ARG A 21 -7.71 0.27 16.73
CA ARG A 21 -6.54 0.21 15.85
C ARG A 21 -5.64 -0.98 16.20
N GLY A 22 -5.15 -1.67 15.19
CA GLY A 22 -4.40 -2.92 15.28
C GLY A 22 -5.25 -4.18 15.38
N SER A 23 -6.58 -4.07 15.48
CA SER A 23 -7.49 -5.21 15.55
C SER A 23 -8.30 -5.37 14.26
N GLY A 24 -9.03 -6.48 14.17
CA GLY A 24 -9.81 -6.86 13.00
C GLY A 24 -9.03 -7.69 11.98
N GLN A 25 -9.75 -8.14 10.96
CA GLN A 25 -9.26 -8.92 9.83
C GLN A 25 -9.86 -8.37 8.54
N ASN A 26 -9.14 -8.49 7.44
CA ASN A 26 -9.56 -8.06 6.10
C ASN A 26 -10.17 -6.66 6.10
N GLU A 27 -11.46 -6.54 5.77
CA GLU A 27 -12.20 -5.28 5.66
C GLU A 27 -12.40 -4.58 7.01
N GLU A 28 -12.38 -5.34 8.11
CA GLU A 28 -12.55 -4.83 9.47
C GLU A 28 -11.23 -4.37 10.10
N TYR A 29 -10.09 -4.72 9.49
CA TYR A 29 -8.79 -4.36 10.06
C TYR A 29 -8.55 -2.86 10.02
N ARG A 30 -8.08 -2.32 11.14
CA ARG A 30 -7.74 -0.89 11.29
C ARG A 30 -6.24 -0.75 11.53
N PRO A 31 -5.47 -0.11 10.64
CA PRO A 31 -4.02 0.04 10.84
C PRO A 31 -3.71 0.93 12.05
N TRP A 32 -2.56 0.70 12.69
CA TRP A 32 -2.12 1.53 13.82
C TRP A 32 -1.88 2.97 13.40
N LEU A 33 -1.17 3.13 12.29
CA LEU A 33 -0.85 4.41 11.67
C LEU A 33 -1.66 4.59 10.38
N THR A 34 -2.15 5.80 10.17
CA THR A 34 -2.75 6.23 8.92
C THR A 34 -1.90 7.35 8.32
N VAL A 35 -2.17 7.67 7.05
CA VAL A 35 -1.52 8.79 6.35
C VAL A 35 -1.72 10.16 7.03
N ARG A 36 -2.67 10.28 7.98
CA ARG A 36 -2.95 11.51 8.75
C ARG A 36 -2.12 11.60 10.04
N ASP A 37 -1.59 10.48 10.53
CA ASP A 37 -0.98 10.42 11.88
C ASP A 37 0.50 10.84 11.89
N VAL A 38 1.20 10.64 10.78
CA VAL A 38 2.63 10.96 10.67
C VAL A 38 2.87 12.13 9.71
N PRO A 39 3.76 13.09 10.06
CA PRO A 39 4.18 14.10 9.11
C PRO A 39 4.91 13.41 7.95
N SER A 40 4.38 13.58 6.74
CA SER A 40 4.94 12.92 5.56
C SER A 40 6.34 13.45 5.28
N LEU A 41 7.37 12.61 5.45
CA LEU A 41 8.73 12.90 4.97
C LEU A 41 8.88 12.65 3.45
N GLY A 42 7.84 12.05 2.84
CA GLY A 42 7.78 11.73 1.42
C GLY A 42 6.33 11.56 0.97
N ARG A 43 6.12 10.79 -0.10
CA ARG A 43 4.79 10.53 -0.67
C ARG A 43 4.08 9.45 0.15
N VAL A 44 2.83 9.72 0.53
CA VAL A 44 1.92 8.76 1.18
C VAL A 44 0.82 8.36 0.20
N HIS A 45 0.22 7.19 0.42
CA HIS A 45 -0.76 6.61 -0.50
C HIS A 45 -1.96 6.03 0.25
N ARG A 46 -3.13 6.20 -0.35
CA ARG A 46 -4.37 5.51 0.02
C ARG A 46 -4.81 4.68 -1.19
N VAL A 47 -4.72 3.36 -1.06
CA VAL A 47 -4.90 2.44 -2.18
C VAL A 47 -5.88 1.34 -1.79
N PHE A 48 -6.81 1.03 -2.68
CA PHE A 48 -7.73 -0.08 -2.46
C PHE A 48 -6.98 -1.43 -2.53
N GLY A 49 -7.23 -2.30 -1.55
CA GLY A 49 -6.77 -3.69 -1.54
C GLY A 49 -7.92 -4.61 -1.88
N HIS A 50 -7.78 -5.38 -2.96
CA HIS A 50 -8.84 -6.26 -3.47
C HIS A 50 -9.01 -7.47 -2.55
N LYS A 51 -7.89 -8.00 -2.03
CA LYS A 51 -7.91 -9.13 -1.09
C LYS A 51 -8.58 -8.75 0.22
N SER A 52 -8.31 -7.56 0.72
CA SER A 52 -8.82 -7.09 2.02
C SER A 52 -10.14 -6.31 1.93
N ARG A 53 -10.61 -5.94 0.73
CA ARG A 53 -11.81 -5.11 0.49
C ARG A 53 -11.85 -3.80 1.28
N ARG A 54 -10.70 -3.15 1.42
CA ARG A 54 -10.60 -1.85 2.11
C ARG A 54 -9.48 -1.01 1.54
N THR A 55 -9.47 0.26 1.94
CA THR A 55 -8.35 1.15 1.64
C THR A 55 -7.19 0.89 2.61
N HIS A 56 -5.99 0.72 2.08
CA HIS A 56 -4.73 0.62 2.81
C HIS A 56 -4.06 1.98 2.95
N HIS A 57 -3.36 2.19 4.06
CA HIS A 57 -2.59 3.39 4.35
C HIS A 57 -1.09 3.12 4.29
N LEU A 58 -0.44 3.62 3.24
CA LEU A 58 0.97 3.36 2.94
C LEU A 58 1.75 4.66 3.06
N LEU A 59 2.82 4.65 3.85
CA LEU A 59 3.52 5.84 4.30
C LEU A 59 4.76 6.17 3.45
N SER A 60 5.02 5.37 2.41
CA SER A 60 6.09 5.59 1.44
C SER A 60 5.81 4.92 0.08
N ASP A 61 6.55 5.34 -0.96
CA ASP A 61 6.52 4.66 -2.27
C ASP A 61 7.07 3.22 -2.21
N LEU A 62 7.98 2.95 -1.26
CA LEU A 62 8.51 1.61 -1.04
C LEU A 62 7.42 0.71 -0.46
N GLU A 63 6.70 1.16 0.56
CA GLU A 63 5.53 0.44 1.09
C GLU A 63 4.47 0.21 0.00
N LEU A 64 4.22 1.20 -0.85
CA LEU A 64 3.35 1.02 -2.01
C LEU A 64 3.82 -0.12 -2.94
N SER A 65 5.13 -0.17 -3.21
CA SER A 65 5.71 -1.23 -4.05
C SER A 65 5.53 -2.61 -3.43
N VAL A 66 5.81 -2.73 -2.13
CA VAL A 66 5.65 -3.99 -1.38
C VAL A 66 4.18 -4.42 -1.34
N PHE A 67 3.26 -3.49 -1.06
CA PHE A 67 1.83 -3.75 -1.03
C PHE A 67 1.32 -4.32 -2.36
N LEU A 68 1.70 -3.73 -3.49
CA LEU A 68 1.21 -4.20 -4.81
C LEU A 68 1.82 -5.54 -5.21
N LEU A 69 3.05 -5.83 -4.77
CA LEU A 69 3.61 -7.18 -4.91
C LEU A 69 2.78 -8.19 -4.13
N LEU A 70 2.47 -7.91 -2.86
CA LEU A 70 1.65 -8.77 -2.00
C LEU A 70 0.23 -8.96 -2.56
N GLU A 71 -0.37 -7.91 -3.10
CA GLU A 71 -1.68 -7.98 -3.76
C GLU A 71 -1.65 -8.83 -5.05
N TRP A 72 -0.52 -8.89 -5.75
CA TRP A 72 -0.39 -9.70 -6.96
C TRP A 72 -0.20 -11.19 -6.66
N PHE A 73 0.50 -11.53 -5.57
CA PHE A 73 0.77 -12.93 -5.24
C PHE A 73 -0.52 -13.68 -4.85
N PRO A 74 -0.82 -14.83 -5.50
CA PRO A 74 -2.10 -15.50 -5.35
C PRO A 74 -2.27 -16.21 -4.00
N ASP A 75 -1.17 -16.61 -3.37
CA ASP A 75 -1.15 -17.30 -2.07
C ASP A 75 -1.38 -16.33 -0.90
N VAL A 76 -1.11 -15.04 -1.07
CA VAL A 76 -1.44 -14.02 -0.06
C VAL A 76 -2.96 -13.95 0.11
N THR A 77 -3.42 -14.14 1.35
CA THR A 77 -4.85 -14.14 1.70
C THR A 77 -5.26 -12.90 2.49
N GLN A 78 -4.34 -12.32 3.27
CA GLN A 78 -4.61 -11.12 4.05
C GLN A 78 -3.36 -10.24 4.19
N ILE A 79 -3.58 -8.93 4.15
CA ILE A 79 -2.55 -7.91 4.36
C ILE A 79 -3.05 -6.96 5.46
N ARG A 80 -2.25 -6.81 6.52
CA ARG A 80 -2.48 -5.88 7.62
C ARG A 80 -1.30 -4.94 7.73
N GLU A 81 -1.46 -3.73 7.20
CA GLU A 81 -0.44 -2.70 7.21
C GLU A 81 -0.35 -1.98 8.55
N GLN A 82 0.82 -1.43 8.86
CA GLN A 82 1.10 -0.69 10.09
C GLN A 82 0.64 -1.48 11.34
N PHE A 83 1.02 -2.75 11.43
CA PHE A 83 0.59 -3.66 12.48
C PHE A 83 1.29 -3.33 13.80
N PRO A 84 0.57 -2.97 14.88
CA PRO A 84 1.20 -2.54 16.12
C PRO A 84 1.83 -3.71 16.87
N LEU A 85 2.98 -3.45 17.48
CA LEU A 85 3.68 -4.41 18.33
C LEU A 85 3.30 -4.17 19.79
N ASP A 86 3.17 -5.25 20.57
CA ASP A 86 2.88 -5.14 22.00
C ASP A 86 3.97 -4.31 22.70
N ARG A 87 3.55 -3.19 23.31
CA ARG A 87 4.47 -2.23 23.91
C ARG A 87 5.19 -2.81 25.13
N THR A 88 4.54 -3.67 25.89
CA THR A 88 5.14 -4.30 27.07
C THR A 88 6.30 -5.21 26.66
N LEU A 89 6.06 -6.08 25.66
CA LEU A 89 7.06 -6.99 25.13
C LEU A 89 8.21 -6.24 24.46
N THR A 90 7.94 -5.23 23.63
CA THR A 90 9.02 -4.46 22.99
C THR A 90 9.90 -3.73 24.01
N LYS A 91 9.33 -3.23 25.13
CA LYS A 91 10.10 -2.64 26.23
C LYS A 91 10.99 -3.65 26.93
N GLN A 92 10.48 -4.85 27.19
CA GLN A 92 11.26 -5.93 27.78
C GLN A 92 12.43 -6.31 26.85
N LEU A 93 12.15 -6.58 25.58
CA LEU A 93 13.17 -6.91 24.58
C LEU A 93 14.23 -5.82 24.42
N ALA A 94 13.82 -4.54 24.55
CA ALA A 94 14.74 -3.41 24.53
C ALA A 94 15.70 -3.42 25.72
N ALA A 95 15.19 -3.65 26.94
CA ALA A 95 16.04 -3.81 28.11
C ALA A 95 16.99 -5.00 27.98
N ASP A 96 16.49 -6.16 27.56
CA ASP A 96 17.28 -7.39 27.42
C ASP A 96 18.38 -7.27 26.36
N ALA A 97 18.13 -6.50 25.29
CA ALA A 97 19.08 -6.26 24.22
C ALA A 97 20.05 -5.10 24.48
N GLY A 98 19.84 -4.31 25.54
CA GLY A 98 20.59 -3.08 25.79
C GLY A 98 20.30 -1.98 24.76
N ILE A 99 19.14 -2.02 24.10
CA ILE A 99 18.73 -1.04 23.09
C ILE A 99 17.77 -0.04 23.72
N LYS A 100 17.95 1.26 23.44
CA LYS A 100 17.02 2.29 23.93
C LYS A 100 15.65 2.12 23.26
N HIS A 101 14.59 1.90 24.04
CA HIS A 101 13.23 1.80 23.49
C HIS A 101 12.81 3.10 22.76
N PRO A 102 12.07 3.02 21.64
CA PRO A 102 11.58 4.21 20.94
C PRO A 102 10.69 5.09 21.83
N ALA A 103 11.13 6.32 22.07
CA ALA A 103 10.40 7.28 22.89
C ALA A 103 10.52 8.70 22.34
N GLN A 104 9.49 9.52 22.57
CA GLN A 104 9.49 10.96 22.31
C GLN A 104 9.07 11.69 23.59
N ASN A 105 9.83 12.71 24.00
CA ASN A 105 9.58 13.49 25.23
C ASN A 105 9.38 12.64 26.48
N GLY A 106 10.15 11.56 26.62
CA GLY A 106 10.07 10.65 27.77
C GLY A 106 8.89 9.67 27.73
N PHE A 107 8.13 9.63 26.64
CA PHE A 107 7.00 8.72 26.45
C PHE A 107 7.34 7.61 25.45
N ASP A 108 7.21 6.35 25.89
CA ASP A 108 7.49 5.16 25.08
C ASP A 108 6.41 4.93 24.02
N HIS A 109 6.83 4.84 22.75
CA HIS A 109 5.96 4.72 21.60
C HIS A 109 5.64 3.25 21.29
N PHE A 110 4.43 3.00 20.79
CA PHE A 110 4.18 1.75 20.07
C PHE A 110 5.06 1.72 18.82
N MET A 111 5.70 0.58 18.60
CA MET A 111 6.30 0.23 17.33
C MET A 111 5.23 -0.41 16.43
N SER A 112 5.46 -0.41 15.12
CA SER A 112 4.63 -1.13 14.17
C SER A 112 5.52 -1.76 13.10
N SER A 113 5.07 -2.90 12.58
CA SER A 113 5.60 -3.48 11.35
C SER A 113 4.79 -3.00 10.15
N ASP A 114 5.46 -2.73 9.05
CA ASP A 114 4.78 -2.18 7.86
C ASP A 114 3.72 -3.13 7.30
N PHE A 115 3.98 -4.45 7.26
CA PHE A 115 3.01 -5.46 6.83
C PHE A 115 3.07 -6.76 7.62
N LEU A 116 1.96 -7.14 8.25
CA LEU A 116 1.69 -8.51 8.68
C LEU A 116 0.85 -9.20 7.60
N VAL A 117 1.35 -10.31 7.08
CA VAL A 117 0.77 -11.01 5.94
C VAL A 117 0.38 -12.42 6.34
N ASP A 118 -0.82 -12.84 5.94
CA ASP A 118 -1.25 -14.23 6.00
C ASP A 118 -1.28 -14.80 4.57
N SER A 119 -0.85 -16.05 4.42
CA SER A 119 -0.78 -16.77 3.15
C SER A 119 -1.42 -18.15 3.28
N SER A 120 -1.90 -18.69 2.16
CA SER A 120 -2.37 -20.08 2.04
C SER A 120 -1.22 -21.10 1.91
N ASN A 121 0.03 -20.64 1.82
CA ASN A 121 1.21 -21.52 1.83
C ASN A 121 1.39 -22.15 3.23
N GLU A 122 1.30 -23.47 3.31
CA GLU A 122 1.43 -24.23 4.57
C GLU A 122 2.81 -24.11 5.24
N GLU A 123 3.88 -23.90 4.46
CA GLU A 123 5.23 -23.74 4.99
C GLU A 123 5.43 -22.36 5.63
N THR A 124 4.77 -21.33 5.08
CA THR A 124 4.86 -19.95 5.54
C THR A 124 3.47 -19.30 5.61
N PRO A 125 2.60 -19.76 6.52
CA PRO A 125 1.20 -19.31 6.57
C PRO A 125 1.07 -17.88 7.07
N ARG A 126 2.11 -17.35 7.74
CA ARG A 126 2.17 -15.99 8.23
C ARG A 126 3.61 -15.50 8.23
N PHE A 127 3.82 -14.27 7.80
CA PHE A 127 5.11 -13.61 7.82
C PHE A 127 4.96 -12.08 7.90
N VAL A 128 6.07 -11.40 8.18
CA VAL A 128 6.12 -9.95 8.34
C VAL A 128 7.14 -9.34 7.41
N PHE A 129 6.76 -8.24 6.78
CA PHE A 129 7.69 -7.37 6.05
C PHE A 129 7.81 -6.02 6.76
N GLN A 130 9.06 -5.59 6.96
CA GLN A 130 9.41 -4.21 7.26
C GLN A 130 10.11 -3.61 6.05
N ALA A 131 9.60 -2.49 5.55
CA ALA A 131 10.19 -1.77 4.43
C ALA A 131 11.15 -0.67 4.93
N LYS A 132 12.36 -0.65 4.37
CA LYS A 132 13.32 0.44 4.56
C LYS A 132 14.16 0.66 3.32
N TYR A 133 14.34 1.91 2.93
CA TYR A 133 15.34 2.25 1.92
C TYR A 133 16.72 1.81 2.38
N ALA A 134 17.52 1.26 1.47
CA ALA A 134 18.84 0.74 1.78
C ALA A 134 19.74 1.82 2.42
N SER A 135 19.62 3.07 1.97
CA SER A 135 20.34 4.23 2.53
C SER A 135 19.99 4.55 3.98
N ALA A 136 18.83 4.10 4.48
CA ALA A 136 18.44 4.31 5.88
C ALA A 136 19.14 3.32 6.82
N LEU A 137 19.79 2.27 6.29
CA LEU A 137 20.48 1.25 7.08
C LEU A 137 21.86 1.71 7.58
N ASP A 138 22.35 2.85 7.08
CA ASP A 138 23.56 3.50 7.60
C ASP A 138 23.32 4.22 8.95
N ASP A 139 22.06 4.43 9.33
CA ASP A 139 21.69 5.04 10.62
C ASP A 139 21.59 3.97 11.72
N GLU A 140 22.53 4.01 12.68
CA GLU A 140 22.59 3.08 13.81
C GLU A 140 21.25 3.00 14.55
N ARG A 141 20.59 4.14 14.73
CA ARG A 141 19.29 4.19 15.43
C ARG A 141 18.19 3.47 14.65
N THR A 142 18.25 3.46 13.33
CA THR A 142 17.33 2.69 12.49
C THR A 142 17.60 1.21 12.62
N VAL A 143 18.86 0.78 12.60
CA VAL A 143 19.26 -0.63 12.80
C VAL A 143 18.82 -1.13 14.18
N GLU A 144 19.02 -0.34 15.24
CA GLU A 144 18.54 -0.67 16.60
C GLU A 144 17.03 -0.96 16.64
N LYS A 145 16.22 -0.11 16.01
CA LYS A 145 14.76 -0.30 15.97
C LYS A 145 14.38 -1.54 15.17
N LEU A 146 15.05 -1.81 14.06
CA LEU A 146 14.84 -3.01 13.25
C LEU A 146 15.20 -4.28 14.03
N GLU A 147 16.27 -4.26 14.82
CA GLU A 147 16.65 -5.39 15.65
C GLU A 147 15.60 -5.68 16.75
N LEU A 148 15.02 -4.64 17.36
CA LEU A 148 13.92 -4.82 18.31
C LEU A 148 12.67 -5.44 17.67
N GLU A 149 12.30 -4.96 16.48
CA GLU A 149 11.19 -5.53 15.72
C GLU A 149 11.47 -6.99 15.32
N ARG A 150 12.66 -7.29 14.83
CA ARG A 150 13.08 -8.66 14.49
C ARG A 150 12.97 -9.57 15.72
N ARG A 151 13.51 -9.16 16.87
CA ARG A 151 13.41 -9.91 18.14
C ARG A 151 11.96 -10.15 18.55
N TYR A 152 11.10 -9.14 18.39
CA TYR A 152 9.67 -9.28 18.69
C TYR A 152 9.02 -10.40 17.89
N TRP A 153 9.29 -10.47 16.57
CA TRP A 153 8.68 -11.50 15.73
C TRP A 153 9.31 -12.88 15.89
N VAL A 154 10.62 -12.95 16.19
CA VAL A 154 11.27 -14.20 16.61
C VAL A 154 10.61 -14.76 17.88
N GLU A 155 10.34 -13.93 18.88
CA GLU A 155 9.63 -14.33 20.11
C GLU A 155 8.21 -14.85 19.81
N LYS A 156 7.55 -14.31 18.77
CA LYS A 156 6.24 -14.77 18.31
C LYS A 156 6.28 -15.98 17.39
N GLY A 157 7.47 -16.48 17.02
CA GLY A 157 7.63 -17.58 16.06
C GLY A 157 7.15 -17.25 14.65
N VAL A 158 7.15 -15.96 14.27
CA VAL A 158 6.71 -15.50 12.93
C VAL A 158 7.94 -15.04 12.14
N PRO A 159 8.17 -15.54 10.91
CA PRO A 159 9.23 -15.05 10.05
C PRO A 159 9.12 -13.54 9.80
N TRP A 160 10.25 -12.84 9.95
CA TRP A 160 10.36 -11.40 9.73
C TRP A 160 11.40 -11.13 8.65
N TYR A 161 11.04 -10.28 7.70
CA TYR A 161 11.85 -9.94 6.55
C TYR A 161 12.01 -8.43 6.41
N LEU A 162 13.24 -7.98 6.20
CA LEU A 162 13.55 -6.62 5.79
C LEU A 162 13.55 -6.55 4.26
N ILE A 163 12.75 -5.65 3.69
CA ILE A 163 12.72 -5.38 2.26
C ILE A 163 13.19 -3.96 1.98
N THR A 164 14.10 -3.81 1.01
CA THR A 164 14.61 -2.51 0.59
C THR A 164 14.25 -2.23 -0.87
N ASP A 165 14.48 -0.99 -1.30
CA ASP A 165 14.29 -0.56 -2.68
C ASP A 165 15.15 -1.36 -3.67
N HIS A 166 16.27 -1.95 -3.24
CA HIS A 166 17.11 -2.82 -4.07
C HIS A 166 16.45 -4.15 -4.45
N GLN A 167 15.51 -4.66 -3.63
CA GLN A 167 14.77 -5.89 -3.93
C GLN A 167 13.51 -5.64 -4.77
N ILE A 168 13.12 -4.38 -5.00
CA ILE A 168 11.95 -4.08 -5.83
C ILE A 168 12.32 -4.28 -7.31
N PRO A 169 11.58 -5.10 -8.07
CA PRO A 169 11.83 -5.27 -9.48
C PRO A 169 11.74 -3.94 -10.23
N LYS A 170 12.71 -3.66 -11.11
CA LYS A 170 12.77 -2.39 -11.86
C LYS A 170 11.50 -2.09 -12.64
N GLU A 171 10.85 -3.11 -13.21
CA GLU A 171 9.60 -2.93 -13.96
C GLU A 171 8.44 -2.52 -13.06
N VAL A 172 8.36 -3.05 -11.83
CA VAL A 172 7.40 -2.61 -10.82
C VAL A 172 7.63 -1.13 -10.52
N SER A 173 8.85 -0.72 -10.19
CA SER A 173 9.16 0.69 -9.91
C SER A 173 8.80 1.63 -11.07
N LYS A 174 9.07 1.22 -12.32
CA LYS A 174 8.68 1.98 -13.53
C LYS A 174 7.18 2.10 -13.68
N ASN A 175 6.46 1.00 -13.50
CA ASN A 175 5.00 0.97 -13.57
C ASN A 175 4.38 1.91 -12.52
N LEU A 176 4.92 1.93 -11.29
CA LEU A 176 4.42 2.82 -10.23
C LEU A 176 4.69 4.29 -10.51
N ASN A 177 5.90 4.62 -10.97
CA ASN A 177 6.25 5.98 -11.39
C ASN A 177 5.35 6.47 -12.54
N TRP A 178 4.90 5.56 -13.41
CA TRP A 178 3.89 5.87 -14.40
C TRP A 178 2.49 5.98 -13.79
N LEU A 179 1.98 5.03 -13.01
CA LEU A 179 0.59 5.07 -12.54
C LEU A 179 0.28 6.22 -11.57
N TYR A 180 1.06 6.35 -10.50
CA TYR A 180 0.63 7.06 -9.30
C TYR A 180 0.55 8.59 -9.40
N PRO A 181 1.30 9.29 -10.28
CA PRO A 181 1.02 10.71 -10.55
C PRO A 181 -0.40 10.96 -11.06
N ALA A 182 -1.01 10.02 -11.79
CA ALA A 182 -2.34 10.19 -12.37
C ALA A 182 -3.49 9.90 -11.39
N GLY A 183 -3.23 9.15 -10.31
CA GLY A 183 -4.23 8.87 -9.27
C GLY A 183 -4.48 10.03 -8.30
N ARG A 184 -3.72 11.14 -8.41
CA ARG A 184 -3.67 12.25 -7.45
C ARG A 184 -4.61 13.41 -7.72
N SER A 185 -5.33 13.44 -8.86
CA SER A 185 -6.30 14.52 -9.08
C SER A 185 -7.44 14.34 -8.08
N GLU A 186 -7.40 15.12 -6.99
CA GLU A 186 -8.55 15.35 -6.09
C GLU A 186 -9.64 16.16 -6.82
N GLU A 187 -9.27 16.78 -7.93
CA GLU A 187 -10.18 17.38 -8.90
C GLU A 187 -10.81 16.28 -9.78
N ASP A 188 -12.14 16.32 -9.76
CA ASP A 188 -13.10 15.78 -10.71
C ASP A 188 -13.38 14.26 -10.76
N ASP A 189 -14.59 14.04 -10.27
CA ASP A 189 -15.58 13.01 -10.51
C ASP A 189 -15.22 11.57 -10.11
N GLU A 190 -16.22 10.92 -9.51
CA GLU A 190 -16.42 9.50 -9.77
C GLU A 190 -16.21 9.32 -11.27
N LEU A 191 -15.13 8.63 -11.69
CA LEU A 191 -15.05 8.17 -13.07
C LEU A 191 -16.39 7.49 -13.31
N ALA A 192 -17.17 8.04 -14.24
CA ALA A 192 -18.55 7.64 -14.41
C ALA A 192 -18.55 6.13 -14.62
N SER A 193 -19.47 5.40 -14.00
CA SER A 193 -19.57 3.94 -14.21
C SER A 193 -19.55 3.62 -15.72
N GLU A 194 -20.13 4.53 -16.53
CA GLU A 194 -20.09 4.56 -17.99
C GLU A 194 -18.68 4.52 -18.59
N GLN A 195 -17.70 5.27 -18.08
CA GLN A 195 -16.32 5.23 -18.56
C GLN A 195 -15.68 3.87 -18.27
N ILE A 196 -15.95 3.30 -17.09
CA ILE A 196 -15.40 2.01 -16.70
C ILE A 196 -15.97 0.90 -17.59
N GLU A 197 -17.28 0.91 -17.81
CA GLU A 197 -17.99 -0.01 -18.70
C GLU A 197 -17.52 0.14 -20.15
N PHE A 198 -17.32 1.37 -20.61
CA PHE A 198 -16.80 1.66 -21.95
C PHE A 198 -15.43 1.01 -22.17
N TYR A 199 -14.47 1.25 -21.27
CA TYR A 199 -13.13 0.67 -21.41
C TYR A 199 -13.14 -0.85 -21.23
N GLN A 200 -13.94 -1.38 -20.31
CA GLN A 200 -14.10 -2.83 -20.15
C GLN A 200 -14.62 -3.49 -21.45
N HIS A 201 -15.59 -2.85 -22.12
CA HIS A 201 -16.08 -3.31 -23.41
C HIS A 201 -14.96 -3.26 -24.47
N GLN A 202 -14.22 -2.15 -24.57
CA GLN A 202 -13.11 -2.02 -25.52
C GLN A 202 -12.01 -3.07 -25.29
N PHE A 203 -11.68 -3.38 -24.04
CA PHE A 203 -10.68 -4.38 -23.68
C PHE A 203 -11.13 -5.79 -24.10
N THR A 204 -12.39 -6.12 -23.84
CA THR A 204 -12.99 -7.42 -24.20
C THR A 204 -13.01 -7.65 -25.72
N GLN A 205 -13.28 -6.61 -26.51
CA GLN A 205 -13.33 -6.71 -27.98
C GLN A 205 -11.93 -6.75 -28.62
N ASN A 206 -10.88 -6.30 -27.93
CA ASN A 206 -9.55 -6.10 -28.51
C ASN A 206 -8.42 -6.76 -27.69
N PRO A 207 -8.57 -8.00 -27.18
CA PRO A 207 -7.73 -8.55 -26.11
C PRO A 207 -6.24 -8.61 -26.45
N ASN A 208 -5.90 -8.73 -27.73
CA ASN A 208 -4.52 -8.83 -28.20
C ASN A 208 -3.82 -7.49 -28.45
N GLN A 209 -4.55 -6.37 -28.42
CA GLN A 209 -3.96 -5.04 -28.59
C GLN A 209 -3.25 -4.60 -27.31
N THR A 210 -2.14 -3.87 -27.46
CA THR A 210 -1.52 -3.16 -26.33
C THR A 210 -2.41 -2.01 -25.89
N ILE A 211 -2.34 -1.62 -24.62
CA ILE A 211 -3.05 -0.43 -24.10
C ILE A 211 -2.73 0.79 -24.96
N ILE A 212 -1.45 1.02 -25.29
CA ILE A 212 -1.02 2.17 -26.08
C ILE A 212 -1.66 2.16 -27.47
N SER A 213 -1.68 1.01 -28.16
CA SER A 213 -2.28 0.90 -29.49
C SER A 213 -3.80 1.11 -29.46
N LEU A 214 -4.47 0.56 -28.43
CA LEU A 214 -5.91 0.73 -28.27
C LEU A 214 -6.24 2.21 -28.03
N CYS A 215 -5.59 2.85 -27.05
CA CYS A 215 -5.86 4.25 -26.71
C CYS A 215 -5.62 5.19 -27.89
N LYS A 216 -4.54 5.02 -28.66
CA LYS A 216 -4.30 5.81 -29.89
C LYS A 216 -5.42 5.66 -30.92
N ARG A 217 -5.91 4.44 -31.10
CA ARG A 217 -7.03 4.15 -32.01
C ARG A 217 -8.31 4.81 -31.52
N LEU A 218 -8.60 4.74 -30.22
CA LEU A 218 -9.76 5.40 -29.62
C LEU A 218 -9.68 6.92 -29.80
N ASP A 219 -8.53 7.54 -29.51
CA ASP A 219 -8.34 8.98 -29.72
C ASP A 219 -8.68 9.38 -31.17
N THR A 220 -8.21 8.59 -32.14
CA THR A 220 -8.49 8.83 -33.56
C THR A 220 -9.96 8.60 -33.93
N SER A 221 -10.56 7.50 -33.45
CA SER A 221 -11.92 7.10 -33.78
C SER A 221 -12.98 8.01 -33.18
N TYR A 222 -12.72 8.59 -32.01
CA TYR A 222 -13.64 9.48 -31.30
C TYR A 222 -13.27 10.96 -31.44
N GLY A 223 -12.20 11.31 -32.17
CA GLY A 223 -11.76 12.69 -32.38
C GLY A 223 -11.24 13.37 -31.11
N LEU A 224 -10.65 12.60 -30.18
CA LEU A 224 -10.07 13.09 -28.94
C LEU A 224 -8.66 13.64 -29.15
N ASN A 225 -8.14 14.36 -28.15
CA ASN A 225 -6.76 14.80 -28.19
C ASN A 225 -5.81 13.60 -28.07
N ALA A 226 -4.64 13.71 -28.69
CA ALA A 226 -3.65 12.63 -28.64
C ALA A 226 -3.22 12.35 -27.18
N GLY A 227 -3.45 11.11 -26.72
CA GLY A 227 -3.11 10.66 -25.38
C GLY A 227 -4.24 10.78 -24.35
N GLU A 228 -5.42 11.27 -24.74
CA GLU A 228 -6.56 11.46 -23.85
C GLU A 228 -7.08 10.12 -23.32
N SER A 229 -7.33 9.14 -24.20
CA SER A 229 -7.76 7.80 -23.78
C SER A 229 -6.73 7.10 -22.90
N LEU A 230 -5.43 7.34 -23.15
CA LEU A 230 -4.36 6.75 -22.34
C LEU A 230 -4.32 7.36 -20.93
N TYR A 231 -4.58 8.67 -20.83
CA TYR A 231 -4.69 9.35 -19.56
C TYR A 231 -5.86 8.81 -18.73
N GLU A 232 -7.03 8.59 -19.35
CA GLU A 232 -8.19 8.01 -18.68
C GLU A 232 -7.92 6.57 -18.19
N VAL A 233 -7.39 5.70 -19.06
CA VAL A 233 -7.02 4.33 -18.67
C VAL A 233 -5.98 4.34 -17.55
N ARG A 234 -4.99 5.24 -17.60
CA ARG A 234 -3.99 5.39 -16.53
C ARG A 234 -4.63 5.78 -15.20
N ARG A 235 -5.63 6.66 -15.18
CA ARG A 235 -6.41 6.99 -13.96
C ARG A 235 -7.17 5.78 -13.44
N LEU A 236 -7.81 5.01 -14.33
CA LEU A 236 -8.56 3.81 -13.98
C LEU A 236 -7.67 2.73 -13.35
N LEU A 237 -6.47 2.52 -13.90
CA LEU A 237 -5.46 1.62 -13.35
C LEU A 237 -4.91 2.13 -12.00
N ALA A 238 -4.65 3.44 -11.87
CA ALA A 238 -4.15 4.02 -10.63
C ALA A 238 -5.18 3.96 -9.49
N LYS A 239 -6.47 4.08 -9.79
CA LYS A 239 -7.59 3.86 -8.87
C LYS A 239 -7.95 2.37 -8.68
N ARG A 240 -7.19 1.48 -9.33
CA ARG A 240 -7.36 0.02 -9.30
C ARG A 240 -8.75 -0.49 -9.72
N TYR A 241 -9.44 0.22 -10.61
CA TYR A 241 -10.65 -0.33 -11.25
C TYR A 241 -10.32 -1.48 -12.22
N PHE A 242 -9.10 -1.44 -12.77
CA PHE A 242 -8.51 -2.55 -13.50
C PHE A 242 -7.19 -2.94 -12.85
N GLU A 243 -6.98 -4.25 -12.70
CA GLU A 243 -5.76 -4.84 -12.19
C GLU A 243 -4.98 -5.49 -13.34
N PHE A 244 -3.67 -5.58 -13.19
CA PHE A 244 -2.79 -6.22 -14.16
C PHE A 244 -1.56 -6.77 -13.46
N ASP A 245 -0.81 -7.61 -14.17
CA ASP A 245 0.46 -8.10 -13.70
C ASP A 245 1.46 -6.96 -13.54
N ILE A 246 1.75 -6.57 -12.30
CA ILE A 246 2.63 -5.45 -12.01
C ILE A 246 4.07 -5.67 -12.49
N PHE A 247 4.45 -6.92 -12.80
CA PHE A 247 5.74 -7.27 -13.43
C PHE A 247 5.74 -7.04 -14.94
N THR A 248 4.57 -6.91 -15.58
CA THR A 248 4.45 -6.64 -17.01
C THR A 248 4.67 -5.15 -17.28
N PRO A 249 5.63 -4.75 -18.14
CA PRO A 249 5.83 -3.35 -18.49
C PRO A 249 4.55 -2.78 -19.14
N VAL A 250 4.05 -1.65 -18.65
CA VAL A 250 2.82 -1.00 -19.18
C VAL A 250 2.89 -0.80 -20.71
N THR A 251 4.07 -0.54 -21.26
CA THR A 251 4.26 -0.36 -22.71
C THR A 251 3.99 -1.61 -23.55
N LYS A 252 4.02 -2.79 -22.92
CA LYS A 252 3.75 -4.09 -23.54
C LYS A 252 2.45 -4.72 -23.06
N LEU A 253 1.78 -4.10 -22.10
CA LEU A 253 0.57 -4.62 -21.48
C LEU A 253 -0.56 -4.71 -22.51
N LYS A 254 -1.07 -5.91 -22.71
CA LYS A 254 -2.26 -6.13 -23.55
C LYS A 254 -3.51 -5.87 -22.75
N VAL A 255 -4.53 -5.37 -23.42
CA VAL A 255 -5.79 -5.01 -22.76
C VAL A 255 -6.56 -6.24 -22.30
N GLY A 256 -6.34 -7.41 -22.92
CA GLY A 256 -6.90 -8.69 -22.46
C GLY A 256 -6.29 -9.21 -21.15
N ASP A 257 -5.14 -8.68 -20.74
CA ASP A 257 -4.49 -9.04 -19.46
C ASP A 257 -5.01 -8.16 -18.30
N LEU A 258 -5.87 -7.18 -18.58
CA LEU A 258 -6.52 -6.33 -17.58
C LEU A 258 -7.73 -7.05 -16.97
N ARG A 259 -7.80 -7.07 -15.65
CA ARG A 259 -8.93 -7.64 -14.90
C ARG A 259 -9.78 -6.53 -14.32
N ALA A 260 -11.04 -6.46 -14.74
CA ALA A 260 -12.01 -5.54 -14.14
C ALA A 260 -12.30 -5.95 -12.69
N SER A 261 -12.36 -4.96 -11.81
CA SER A 261 -12.67 -5.15 -10.40
C SER A 261 -14.12 -4.78 -10.09
N ASP A 262 -14.63 -5.25 -8.94
CA ASP A 262 -15.98 -4.92 -8.50
C ASP A 262 -16.10 -3.44 -8.13
N LEU A 263 -16.85 -2.70 -8.95
CA LEU A 263 -17.04 -1.26 -8.82
C LEU A 263 -17.76 -0.86 -7.54
N GLY A 264 -18.67 -1.71 -7.05
CA GLY A 264 -19.44 -1.44 -5.83
C GLY A 264 -18.52 -1.32 -4.63
N PHE A 265 -17.67 -2.33 -4.43
CA PHE A 265 -16.73 -2.37 -3.30
C PHE A 265 -15.68 -1.27 -3.36
N ILE A 266 -15.14 -0.98 -4.55
CA ILE A 266 -14.11 0.07 -4.70
C ILE A 266 -14.69 1.44 -4.34
N LYS A 267 -15.89 1.77 -4.86
CA LYS A 267 -16.54 3.06 -4.57
C LYS A 267 -16.87 3.22 -3.10
N GLU A 268 -17.39 2.18 -2.45
CA GLU A 268 -17.71 2.21 -1.02
C GLU A 268 -16.45 2.41 -0.17
N ALA A 269 -15.39 1.66 -0.46
CA ALA A 269 -14.13 1.76 0.28
C ALA A 269 -13.44 3.13 0.15
N TYR A 270 -13.51 3.77 -1.03
CA TYR A 270 -13.02 5.13 -1.20
C TYR A 270 -13.85 6.17 -0.43
N ARG A 271 -15.18 6.02 -0.41
CA ARG A 271 -16.08 6.91 0.36
C ARG A 271 -15.80 6.84 1.86
N VAL A 272 -15.70 5.63 2.42
CA VAL A 272 -15.40 5.42 3.85
C VAL A 272 -14.03 5.98 4.20
N SER A 273 -13.02 5.75 3.35
CA SER A 273 -11.65 6.15 3.66
C SER A 273 -11.43 7.68 3.54
N ASN A 274 -12.26 8.40 2.78
CA ASN A 274 -12.19 9.86 2.63
C ASN A 274 -12.83 10.63 3.79
N GLN A 275 -13.61 9.97 4.66
CA GLN A 275 -14.17 10.55 5.89
C GLN A 275 -13.10 10.69 6.99
#